data_AF-Q2FMB0-F1
#
_entry.id   AF-Q2FMB0-F1
#
_cell.length_a   1.000
_cell.length_b   1.000
_cell.length_c   1.000
_cell.angle_alpha   90.00
_cell.angle_beta   90.00
_cell.angle_gamma   90.00
#
_symmetry.space_group_name_H-M   'P 1'
#
loop_
_entity.id
_entity.type
_entity.pdbx_description
1 polymer ?
#
loop_
_entity_poly.entity_id
_entity_poly.type
_entity_poly.pdbx_seq_one_letter_code
_entity_poly.pdbx_strand_id
1 'polypeptide(L)'
;MVAFDPGTVKICAVFPFMNMQDGMPVEVEWLYNDEWFYSTEEEWDEGEEGITHRSISWEDGRELDPGIYTLRLFINGQLARSADVEVLAPIEEETPKPARNPEDLIDPDLMKAWEILAYSDNDLLQDLAGLVPDYGIELRLTDEIDSNGKYVYASGKKEPGKVYISWDFWKRKTWEEVSGTIAHELTHAVQHLTSDEETFGCTIEREYEAYMAEFYVLMETGREDILMKSWSAIYNPKTGKIWKNELWKALQDAYETCPEY
;
A
#
# COMPACT_ATOMS: atom_id res chain seq x y z
N MET A 1 -11.28 6.33 -15.66
CA MET A 1 -12.20 5.62 -14.77
C MET A 1 -11.41 4.45 -14.21
N VAL A 2 -11.25 4.40 -12.89
CA VAL A 2 -10.51 3.33 -12.21
C VAL A 2 -11.48 2.18 -11.97
N ALA A 3 -11.02 0.95 -12.15
CA ALA A 3 -11.81 -0.25 -11.87
C ALA A 3 -11.16 -1.03 -10.72
N PHE A 4 -11.99 -1.51 -9.80
CA PHE A 4 -11.66 -2.37 -8.68
C PHE A 4 -12.18 -3.77 -8.94
N ASP A 5 -11.42 -4.77 -8.53
CA ASP A 5 -11.79 -6.17 -8.75
C ASP A 5 -13.00 -6.60 -7.91
N PRO A 6 -13.68 -7.68 -8.31
CA PRO A 6 -14.71 -8.32 -7.51
C PRO A 6 -14.15 -8.72 -6.13
N GLY A 7 -14.96 -8.62 -5.08
CA GLY A 7 -14.48 -8.85 -3.71
C GLY A 7 -13.91 -7.62 -3.01
N THR A 8 -13.93 -6.45 -3.67
CA THR A 8 -13.53 -5.19 -3.04
C THR A 8 -14.42 -4.88 -1.84
N VAL A 9 -13.84 -4.88 -0.64
CA VAL A 9 -14.55 -4.57 0.61
C VAL A 9 -14.51 -3.09 1.00
N LYS A 10 -13.55 -2.34 0.44
CA LYS A 10 -13.32 -0.92 0.74
C LYS A 10 -12.74 -0.20 -0.45
N ILE A 11 -13.30 0.97 -0.79
CA ILE A 11 -12.71 1.90 -1.75
C ILE A 11 -12.12 3.06 -0.96
N CYS A 12 -10.88 3.43 -1.27
CA CYS A 12 -10.19 4.56 -0.67
C CYS A 12 -9.83 5.58 -1.76
N ALA A 13 -10.40 6.78 -1.67
CA ALA A 13 -10.05 7.90 -2.51
C ALA A 13 -9.00 8.75 -1.80
N VAL A 14 -7.77 8.72 -2.31
CA VAL A 14 -6.66 9.53 -1.81
C VAL A 14 -6.52 10.78 -2.68
N PHE A 15 -6.42 11.96 -2.07
CA PHE A 15 -6.34 13.21 -2.83
C PHE A 15 -5.51 14.30 -2.14
N PRO A 16 -4.74 15.09 -2.91
CA PRO A 16 -4.08 16.27 -2.39
C PRO A 16 -5.09 17.39 -2.16
N PHE A 17 -4.83 18.20 -1.12
CA PHE A 17 -5.58 19.41 -0.78
C PHE A 17 -4.62 20.57 -0.52
N MET A 18 -5.11 21.80 -0.70
CA MET A 18 -4.36 23.03 -0.45
C MET A 18 -5.34 24.17 -0.14
N ASN A 19 -4.86 25.19 0.59
CA ASN A 19 -5.65 26.34 1.02
C ASN A 19 -6.90 25.96 1.85
N MET A 20 -6.84 24.84 2.56
CA MET A 20 -7.86 24.45 3.53
C MET A 20 -7.59 25.16 4.87
N GLN A 21 -8.56 25.13 5.78
CA GLN A 21 -8.39 25.64 7.14
C GLN A 21 -9.08 24.69 8.11
N ASP A 22 -8.45 24.43 9.24
CA ASP A 22 -9.07 23.61 10.28
C ASP A 22 -10.39 24.26 10.75
N GLY A 23 -11.43 23.44 10.94
CA GLY A 23 -12.80 23.84 11.23
C GLY A 23 -13.64 24.19 9.99
N MET A 24 -13.10 24.10 8.77
CA MET A 24 -13.88 24.32 7.55
C MET A 24 -14.87 23.16 7.33
N PRO A 25 -16.15 23.42 7.04
CA PRO A 25 -17.11 22.36 6.79
C PRO A 25 -16.84 21.69 5.43
N VAL A 26 -16.72 20.36 5.47
CA VAL A 26 -16.56 19.48 4.31
C VAL A 26 -17.69 18.46 4.31
N GLU A 27 -18.24 18.20 3.14
CA GLU A 27 -19.21 17.13 2.94
C GLU A 27 -18.63 16.13 1.94
N VAL A 28 -18.70 14.85 2.32
CA VAL A 28 -18.25 13.72 1.53
C VAL A 28 -19.49 12.94 1.15
N GLU A 29 -19.85 12.93 -0.12
CA GLU A 29 -20.99 12.20 -0.67
C GLU A 29 -20.48 11.07 -1.55
N TRP A 30 -21.02 9.87 -1.35
CA TRP A 30 -20.85 8.73 -2.23
C TRP A 30 -22.17 8.40 -2.90
N LEU A 31 -22.12 8.23 -4.22
CA LEU A 31 -23.21 7.66 -5.01
C LEU A 31 -22.86 6.25 -5.44
N TYR A 32 -23.88 5.41 -5.60
CA TYR A 32 -23.79 4.11 -6.24
C TYR A 32 -24.75 4.09 -7.44
N ASN A 33 -24.21 3.85 -8.63
CA ASN A 33 -24.95 3.89 -9.91
C ASN A 33 -25.82 5.15 -10.05
N ASP A 34 -25.22 6.32 -9.81
CA ASP A 34 -25.86 7.65 -9.81
C ASP A 34 -26.96 7.87 -8.75
N GLU A 35 -27.21 6.89 -7.87
CA GLU A 35 -28.13 7.01 -6.73
C GLU A 35 -27.36 7.33 -5.45
N TRP A 36 -27.97 8.11 -4.56
CA TRP A 36 -27.37 8.42 -3.26
C TRP A 36 -27.11 7.13 -2.46
N PHE A 37 -25.89 6.98 -1.97
CA PHE A 37 -25.47 5.80 -1.21
C PHE A 37 -25.11 6.14 0.24
N TYR A 38 -24.24 7.14 0.44
CA TYR A 38 -23.76 7.52 1.77
C TYR A 38 -23.27 8.98 1.78
N SER A 39 -23.41 9.70 2.89
CA SER A 39 -22.72 10.97 3.07
C SER A 39 -22.33 11.24 4.51
N THR A 40 -21.27 12.02 4.69
CA THR A 40 -20.82 12.55 5.98
C THR A 40 -20.56 14.04 5.88
N GLU A 41 -21.01 14.77 6.89
CA GLU A 41 -20.58 16.14 7.17
C GLU A 41 -19.46 16.07 8.22
N GLU A 42 -18.34 16.73 7.95
CA GLU A 42 -17.17 16.75 8.83
C GLU A 42 -16.58 18.16 8.88
N GLU A 43 -15.91 18.45 10.00
CA GLU A 43 -15.04 19.62 10.10
C GLU A 43 -13.65 19.22 9.66
N TRP A 44 -13.07 19.98 8.74
CA TRP A 44 -11.71 19.78 8.28
C TRP A 44 -10.72 19.90 9.45
N ASP A 45 -9.82 18.95 9.61
CA ASP A 45 -8.79 18.94 10.66
C ASP A 45 -7.42 18.48 10.15
N GLU A 46 -7.27 18.41 8.82
CA GLU A 46 -6.09 17.88 8.15
C GLU A 46 -5.01 18.95 7.89
N GLY A 47 -5.24 20.21 8.29
CA GLY A 47 -4.34 21.33 8.08
C GLY A 47 -4.58 22.11 6.78
N GLU A 48 -3.67 23.03 6.45
CA GLU A 48 -3.86 23.96 5.33
C GLU A 48 -3.57 23.33 3.95
N GLU A 49 -2.63 22.38 3.89
CA GLU A 49 -2.24 21.67 2.67
C GLU A 49 -1.67 20.28 3.00
N GLY A 50 -1.82 19.32 2.07
CA GLY A 50 -1.39 17.95 2.28
C GLY A 50 -2.06 16.94 1.37
N ILE A 51 -2.08 15.69 1.80
CA ILE A 51 -2.83 14.59 1.19
C ILE A 51 -3.73 13.98 2.27
N THR A 52 -4.98 13.72 1.95
CA THR A 52 -5.90 12.99 2.82
C THR A 52 -6.62 11.93 2.01
N HIS A 53 -7.49 11.17 2.66
CA HIS A 53 -8.29 10.14 2.02
C HIS A 53 -9.71 10.11 2.55
N ARG A 54 -10.65 9.67 1.72
CA ARG A 54 -12.00 9.28 2.16
C ARG A 54 -12.29 7.90 1.65
N SER A 55 -12.98 7.10 2.44
CA SER A 55 -13.25 5.72 2.09
C SER A 55 -14.70 5.36 2.30
N ILE A 56 -15.09 4.27 1.64
CA ILE A 56 -16.40 3.66 1.75
C ILE A 56 -16.24 2.16 1.90
N SER A 57 -16.96 1.59 2.85
CA SER A 57 -17.00 0.15 3.16
C SER A 57 -18.25 -0.12 4.01
N TRP A 58 -18.65 -1.38 4.11
CA TRP A 58 -19.67 -1.81 5.06
C TRP A 58 -19.05 -2.02 6.45
N GLU A 59 -19.81 -1.74 7.53
CA GLU A 59 -19.35 -1.96 8.91
C GLU A 59 -19.06 -3.43 9.23
N ASP A 60 -19.76 -4.36 8.56
CA ASP A 60 -19.58 -5.80 8.72
C ASP A 60 -18.48 -6.38 7.82
N GLY A 61 -17.77 -5.52 7.06
CA GLY A 61 -16.67 -5.91 6.18
C GLY A 61 -17.11 -6.68 4.93
N ARG A 62 -18.40 -6.72 4.60
CA ARG A 62 -18.86 -7.39 3.37
C ARG A 62 -18.38 -6.64 2.12
N GLU A 63 -18.39 -7.35 1.00
CA GLU A 63 -18.01 -6.83 -0.32
C GLU A 63 -18.93 -5.67 -0.76
N LEU A 64 -18.35 -4.71 -1.47
CA LEU A 64 -19.10 -3.69 -2.18
C LEU A 64 -19.77 -4.32 -3.41
N ASP A 65 -21.02 -3.95 -3.65
CA ASP A 65 -21.77 -4.44 -4.81
C ASP A 65 -21.09 -3.95 -6.10
N PRO A 66 -20.98 -4.79 -7.15
CA PRO A 66 -20.48 -4.35 -8.46
C PRO A 66 -21.28 -3.16 -9.00
N GLY A 67 -20.58 -2.20 -9.62
CA GLY A 67 -21.20 -0.99 -10.15
C GLY A 67 -20.31 0.24 -9.99
N ILE A 68 -20.86 1.39 -10.36
CA ILE A 68 -20.13 2.67 -10.35
C ILE A 68 -20.32 3.33 -8.99
N TYR A 69 -19.22 3.61 -8.30
CA TYR A 69 -19.19 4.45 -7.12
C TYR A 69 -18.63 5.82 -7.48
N THR A 70 -19.36 6.87 -7.13
CA THR A 70 -18.95 8.25 -7.37
C THR A 70 -18.70 8.94 -6.03
N LEU A 71 -17.46 9.34 -5.78
CA LEU A 71 -17.15 10.26 -4.69
C LEU A 71 -17.40 11.70 -5.15
N ARG A 72 -18.08 12.49 -4.32
CA ARG A 72 -18.21 13.94 -4.42
C ARG A 72 -17.75 14.57 -3.11
N LEU A 73 -16.85 15.54 -3.24
CA LEU A 73 -16.35 16.32 -2.13
C LEU A 73 -16.86 17.74 -2.27
N PHE A 74 -17.55 18.24 -1.25
CA PHE A 74 -18.02 19.60 -1.18
C PHE A 74 -17.25 20.36 -0.10
N ILE A 75 -16.88 21.59 -0.43
CA ILE A 75 -16.25 22.52 0.50
C ILE A 75 -17.17 23.74 0.60
N ASN A 76 -17.61 24.08 1.81
CA ASN A 76 -18.59 25.16 2.02
C ASN A 76 -19.85 25.03 1.13
N GLY A 77 -20.33 23.80 0.91
CA GLY A 77 -21.52 23.50 0.08
C GLY A 77 -21.30 23.63 -1.44
N GLN A 78 -20.05 23.81 -1.90
CA GLN A 78 -19.71 23.83 -3.33
C GLN A 78 -18.94 22.56 -3.69
N LEU A 79 -19.32 21.91 -4.80
CA LEU A 79 -18.60 20.74 -5.31
C LEU A 79 -17.16 21.13 -5.66
N ALA A 80 -16.22 20.63 -4.89
CA ALA A 80 -14.79 20.86 -5.06
C ALA A 80 -14.15 19.79 -5.95
N ARG A 81 -14.59 18.53 -5.82
CA ARG A 81 -14.07 17.42 -6.63
C ARG A 81 -15.12 16.32 -6.77
N SER A 82 -15.06 15.60 -7.88
CA SER A 82 -15.82 14.38 -8.12
C SER A 82 -14.92 13.34 -8.81
N ALA A 83 -15.10 12.06 -8.50
CA ALA A 83 -14.41 10.97 -9.17
C ALA A 83 -15.27 9.71 -9.22
N ASP A 84 -15.23 9.03 -10.37
CA ASP A 84 -15.94 7.78 -10.59
C ASP A 84 -14.96 6.61 -10.58
N VAL A 85 -15.36 5.55 -9.88
CA VAL A 85 -14.69 4.26 -9.87
C VAL A 85 -15.71 3.15 -10.08
N GLU A 86 -15.30 2.05 -10.71
CA GLU A 86 -16.16 0.90 -10.97
C GLU A 86 -15.70 -0.28 -10.12
N VAL A 87 -16.61 -0.95 -9.41
CA VAL A 87 -16.36 -2.28 -8.85
C VAL A 87 -16.84 -3.28 -9.90
N LEU A 88 -15.91 -4.10 -10.41
CA LEU A 88 -16.19 -5.08 -11.45
C LEU A 88 -17.05 -6.21 -10.90
N ALA A 89 -17.92 -6.74 -11.76
CA ALA A 89 -18.65 -7.96 -11.46
C ALA A 89 -17.68 -9.16 -11.46
N PRO A 90 -17.88 -10.16 -10.58
CA PRO A 90 -17.15 -11.42 -10.63
C PRO A 90 -17.12 -11.96 -12.06
N ILE A 91 -15.94 -12.14 -12.63
CA ILE A 91 -15.78 -12.99 -13.80
C ILE A 91 -16.03 -14.41 -13.28
N GLU A 92 -17.10 -15.08 -13.72
CA GLU A 92 -17.35 -16.49 -13.39
C GLU A 92 -16.26 -17.38 -14.03
N GLU A 93 -15.07 -17.41 -13.43
CA GLU A 93 -14.14 -18.53 -13.47
C GLU A 93 -13.60 -18.78 -12.05
N GLU A 94 -14.32 -19.61 -11.28
CA GLU A 94 -13.79 -20.18 -10.04
C GLU A 94 -12.58 -21.07 -10.37
N THR A 95 -11.36 -20.58 -10.16
CA THR A 95 -10.28 -21.47 -9.74
C THR A 95 -10.24 -21.48 -8.23
N PRO A 96 -10.40 -22.64 -7.56
CA PRO A 96 -10.29 -22.70 -6.12
C PRO A 96 -8.88 -22.27 -5.75
N LYS A 97 -8.74 -21.13 -5.05
CA LYS A 97 -7.48 -20.66 -4.45
C LYS A 97 -6.99 -21.81 -3.57
N PRO A 98 -5.89 -22.50 -3.89
CA PRO A 98 -5.40 -23.55 -3.00
C PRO A 98 -4.97 -22.84 -1.72
N ALA A 99 -5.56 -23.20 -0.57
CA ALA A 99 -5.02 -22.80 0.71
C ALA A 99 -3.59 -23.37 0.80
N ARG A 100 -2.59 -22.50 0.63
CA ARG A 100 -1.18 -22.87 0.75
C ARG A 100 -0.75 -22.62 2.19
N ASN A 101 -0.09 -23.59 2.81
CA ASN A 101 0.47 -23.38 4.13
C ASN A 101 1.66 -22.42 4.02
N PRO A 102 1.74 -21.36 4.84
CA PRO A 102 2.87 -20.42 4.81
C PRO A 102 4.24 -21.11 4.93
N GLU A 103 4.32 -22.22 5.68
CA GLU A 103 5.54 -23.03 5.85
C GLU A 103 6.10 -23.60 4.53
N ASP A 104 5.26 -23.79 3.50
CA ASP A 104 5.71 -24.27 2.19
C ASP A 104 6.32 -23.13 1.33
N LEU A 105 5.92 -21.89 1.61
CA LEU A 105 6.23 -20.71 0.81
C LEU A 105 7.34 -19.86 1.41
N ILE A 106 7.56 -19.96 2.72
CA ILE A 106 8.43 -19.07 3.47
C ILE A 106 9.60 -19.88 4.02
N ASP A 107 10.82 -19.42 3.75
CA ASP A 107 11.99 -20.00 4.41
C ASP A 107 11.85 -19.88 5.94
N PRO A 108 12.12 -20.95 6.72
CA PRO A 108 11.90 -20.93 8.17
C PRO A 108 12.61 -19.77 8.89
N ASP A 109 13.77 -19.36 8.38
CA ASP A 109 14.55 -18.24 8.88
C ASP A 109 13.89 -16.87 8.62
N LEU A 110 12.91 -16.78 7.72
CA LEU A 110 12.13 -15.57 7.45
C LEU A 110 10.76 -15.57 8.12
N MET A 111 10.32 -16.71 8.67
CA MET A 111 8.98 -16.87 9.24
C MET A 111 8.66 -15.79 10.28
N LYS A 112 9.59 -15.54 11.20
CA LYS A 112 9.39 -14.52 12.24
C LYS A 112 9.24 -13.10 11.69
N ALA A 113 9.95 -12.76 10.61
CA ALA A 113 9.82 -11.46 9.97
C ALA A 113 8.47 -11.31 9.25
N TRP A 114 7.99 -12.39 8.62
CA TRP A 114 6.66 -12.43 8.03
C TRP A 114 5.55 -12.38 9.07
N GLU A 115 5.69 -13.06 10.20
CA GLU A 115 4.72 -13.03 11.32
C GLU A 115 4.53 -11.62 11.90
N ILE A 116 5.56 -10.78 11.89
CA ILE A 116 5.43 -9.36 12.27
C ILE A 116 4.42 -8.64 11.38
N LEU A 117 4.38 -8.95 10.07
CA LEU A 117 3.41 -8.38 9.14
C LEU A 117 2.03 -9.05 9.31
N ALA A 118 2.01 -10.39 9.39
CA ALA A 118 0.77 -11.15 9.44
C ALA A 118 -0.08 -10.90 10.69
N TYR A 119 0.56 -10.50 11.80
CA TYR A 119 -0.09 -10.22 13.09
C TYR A 119 0.06 -8.76 13.53
N SER A 120 0.38 -7.87 12.59
CA SER A 120 0.41 -6.43 12.80
C SER A 120 -1.01 -5.89 13.06
N ASP A 121 -1.16 -4.83 13.85
CA ASP A 121 -2.39 -4.06 14.03
C ASP A 121 -2.68 -3.09 12.85
N ASN A 122 -1.80 -3.04 11.84
CA ASN A 122 -1.97 -2.24 10.63
C ASN A 122 -2.49 -3.10 9.48
N ASP A 123 -3.71 -2.78 9.04
CA ASP A 123 -4.41 -3.49 7.96
C ASP A 123 -3.58 -3.65 6.69
N LEU A 124 -2.80 -2.62 6.28
CA LEU A 124 -1.96 -2.70 5.09
C LEU A 124 -0.86 -3.77 5.24
N LEU A 125 -0.26 -3.90 6.42
CA LEU A 125 0.80 -4.89 6.65
C LEU A 125 0.23 -6.31 6.69
N GLN A 126 -0.96 -6.49 7.29
CA GLN A 126 -1.68 -7.76 7.24
C GLN A 126 -2.02 -8.15 5.79
N ASP A 127 -2.55 -7.21 5.01
CA ASP A 127 -2.91 -7.43 3.61
C ASP A 127 -1.69 -7.85 2.79
N LEU A 128 -0.55 -7.15 2.95
CA LEU A 128 0.71 -7.52 2.30
C LEU A 128 1.15 -8.93 2.69
N ALA A 129 1.08 -9.29 3.97
CA ALA A 129 1.44 -10.63 4.43
C ALA A 129 0.53 -11.72 3.84
N GLY A 130 -0.76 -11.41 3.68
CA GLY A 130 -1.77 -12.28 3.09
C GLY A 130 -1.48 -12.67 1.64
N LEU A 131 -0.80 -11.79 0.88
CA LEU A 131 -0.43 -12.06 -0.52
C LEU A 131 0.41 -13.32 -0.68
N VAL A 132 1.22 -13.66 0.32
CA VAL A 132 2.13 -14.81 0.28
C VAL A 132 1.34 -16.12 0.08
N PRO A 133 0.49 -16.57 1.02
CA PRO A 133 -0.33 -17.76 0.80
C PRO A 133 -1.33 -17.59 -0.35
N ASP A 134 -1.86 -16.38 -0.51
CA ASP A 134 -2.94 -16.10 -1.44
C ASP A 134 -2.55 -16.25 -2.90
N TYR A 135 -1.44 -15.64 -3.28
CA TYR A 135 -0.92 -15.71 -4.64
C TYR A 135 0.14 -16.79 -4.77
N GLY A 136 0.74 -17.24 -3.67
CA GLY A 136 1.82 -18.24 -3.70
C GLY A 136 3.18 -17.59 -3.95
N ILE A 137 3.37 -16.38 -3.43
CA ILE A 137 4.66 -15.68 -3.48
C ILE A 137 5.60 -16.39 -2.52
N GLU A 138 6.76 -16.82 -3.01
CA GLU A 138 7.77 -17.44 -2.14
C GLU A 138 8.64 -16.38 -1.46
N LEU A 139 8.88 -16.52 -0.15
CA LEU A 139 9.87 -15.71 0.58
C LEU A 139 11.12 -16.54 0.81
N ARG A 140 12.24 -16.16 0.17
CA ARG A 140 13.48 -16.95 0.15
C ARG A 140 14.70 -16.13 0.56
N LEU A 141 15.62 -16.76 1.28
CA LEU A 141 16.96 -16.21 1.49
C LEU A 141 17.85 -16.53 0.29
N THR A 142 18.68 -15.58 -0.12
CA THR A 142 19.61 -15.78 -1.25
C THR A 142 20.90 -14.96 -1.10
N ASP A 143 21.94 -15.42 -1.78
CA ASP A 143 23.21 -14.68 -1.99
C ASP A 143 23.30 -14.08 -3.41
N GLU A 144 22.26 -14.26 -4.23
CA GLU A 144 22.27 -13.92 -5.67
C GLU A 144 21.75 -12.51 -6.00
N ILE A 145 21.43 -11.71 -4.99
CA ILE A 145 20.99 -10.31 -5.14
C ILE A 145 22.06 -9.36 -4.61
N ASP A 146 22.13 -8.17 -5.21
CA ASP A 146 23.03 -7.07 -4.84
C ASP A 146 22.37 -6.03 -3.92
N SER A 147 21.10 -6.22 -3.60
CA SER A 147 20.28 -5.41 -2.70
C SER A 147 19.95 -6.13 -1.38
N ASN A 148 19.29 -5.44 -0.45
CA ASN A 148 18.84 -6.03 0.82
C ASN A 148 17.68 -7.02 0.61
N GLY A 149 16.75 -6.65 -0.28
CA GLY A 149 15.64 -7.46 -0.75
C GLY A 149 15.41 -7.24 -2.23
N LYS A 150 14.68 -8.16 -2.87
CA LYS A 150 14.25 -8.01 -4.26
C LYS A 150 13.05 -8.89 -4.59
N TYR A 151 12.00 -8.29 -5.12
CA TYR A 151 10.94 -9.00 -5.83
C TYR A 151 11.40 -9.43 -7.24
N VAL A 152 11.23 -10.72 -7.55
CA VAL A 152 11.62 -11.33 -8.83
C VAL A 152 10.44 -12.08 -9.42
N TYR A 153 10.18 -11.83 -10.70
CA TYR A 153 9.07 -12.40 -11.45
C TYR A 153 9.52 -12.76 -12.88
N ALA A 154 8.74 -13.59 -13.56
CA ALA A 154 8.97 -13.90 -14.97
C ALA A 154 8.31 -12.82 -15.84
N SER A 155 9.12 -12.05 -16.57
CA SER A 155 8.63 -10.99 -17.47
C SER A 155 7.62 -11.53 -18.50
N GLY A 156 6.54 -10.78 -18.74
CA GLY A 156 5.48 -11.14 -19.67
C GLY A 156 4.54 -12.22 -19.11
N LYS A 157 4.57 -12.44 -17.80
CA LYS A 157 3.67 -13.33 -17.08
C LYS A 157 3.30 -12.73 -15.73
N LYS A 158 1.99 -12.58 -15.52
CA LYS A 158 1.40 -12.35 -14.19
C LYS A 158 1.47 -13.61 -13.31
N GLU A 159 2.68 -14.09 -13.05
CA GLU A 159 2.96 -15.13 -12.06
C GLU A 159 3.31 -14.47 -10.71
N PRO A 160 3.06 -15.14 -9.58
CA PRO A 160 3.20 -14.56 -8.23
C PRO A 160 4.61 -14.04 -7.95
N GLY A 161 5.63 -14.68 -8.51
CA GLY A 161 7.04 -14.34 -8.30
C GLY A 161 7.59 -14.81 -6.95
N LYS A 162 8.74 -14.26 -6.58
CA LYS A 162 9.48 -14.56 -5.35
C LYS A 162 10.00 -13.26 -4.75
N VAL A 163 9.94 -13.14 -3.44
CA VAL A 163 10.69 -12.13 -2.70
C VAL A 163 11.95 -12.78 -2.17
N TYR A 164 13.08 -12.23 -2.58
CA TYR A 164 14.38 -12.61 -2.05
C TYR A 164 14.82 -11.63 -0.98
N ILE A 165 15.38 -12.16 0.11
CA ILE A 165 16.08 -11.40 1.14
C ILE A 165 17.55 -11.83 1.15
N SER A 166 18.46 -10.88 1.21
CA SER A 166 19.90 -11.16 1.24
C SER A 166 20.29 -11.87 2.54
N TRP A 167 21.03 -12.98 2.45
CA TRP A 167 21.60 -13.68 3.60
C TRP A 167 22.44 -12.77 4.49
N ASP A 168 23.20 -11.89 3.87
CA ASP A 168 24.09 -10.96 4.56
C ASP A 168 23.32 -9.86 5.28
N PHE A 169 22.24 -9.37 4.68
CA PHE A 169 21.32 -8.44 5.32
C PHE A 169 20.62 -9.10 6.52
N TRP A 170 19.97 -10.26 6.30
CA TRP A 170 19.26 -11.01 7.34
C TRP A 170 20.12 -11.28 8.58
N LYS A 171 21.39 -11.69 8.41
CA LYS A 171 22.31 -11.96 9.53
C LYS A 171 22.64 -10.75 10.40
N ARG A 172 22.57 -9.54 9.83
CA ARG A 172 23.06 -8.31 10.46
C ARG A 172 21.95 -7.44 11.03
N LYS A 173 20.71 -7.77 10.70
CA LYS A 173 19.57 -6.89 10.88
C LYS A 173 18.57 -7.47 11.86
N THR A 174 17.76 -6.58 12.42
CA THR A 174 16.69 -6.99 13.33
C THR A 174 15.51 -7.57 12.55
N TRP A 175 14.65 -8.34 13.23
CA TRP A 175 13.48 -8.94 12.59
C TRP A 175 12.55 -7.89 12.00
N GLU A 176 12.47 -6.73 12.64
CA GLU A 176 11.68 -5.58 12.22
C GLU A 176 12.25 -4.94 10.94
N GLU A 177 13.59 -4.86 10.80
CA GLU A 177 14.21 -4.40 9.56
C GLU A 177 14.02 -5.40 8.41
N VAL A 178 14.15 -6.70 8.68
CA VAL A 178 13.88 -7.75 7.69
C VAL A 178 12.42 -7.74 7.27
N SER A 179 11.50 -7.58 8.23
CA SER A 179 10.06 -7.47 8.00
C SER A 179 9.71 -6.24 7.17
N GLY A 180 10.34 -5.09 7.45
CA GLY A 180 10.22 -3.88 6.65
C GLY A 180 10.66 -4.09 5.19
N THR A 181 11.79 -4.77 4.98
CA THR A 181 12.22 -5.14 3.63
C THR A 181 11.25 -6.12 2.95
N ILE A 182 10.70 -7.10 3.67
CA ILE A 182 9.66 -7.99 3.11
C ILE A 182 8.43 -7.19 2.68
N ALA A 183 7.97 -6.24 3.49
CA ALA A 183 6.83 -5.37 3.16
C ALA A 183 7.11 -4.53 1.91
N HIS A 184 8.30 -3.94 1.80
CA HIS A 184 8.76 -3.20 0.62
C HIS A 184 8.65 -4.06 -0.66
N GLU A 185 9.23 -5.26 -0.65
CA GLU A 185 9.23 -6.13 -1.83
C GLU A 185 7.84 -6.70 -2.15
N LEU A 186 7.00 -6.94 -1.15
CA LEU A 186 5.61 -7.34 -1.37
C LEU A 186 4.77 -6.22 -1.99
N THR A 187 5.06 -4.95 -1.68
CA THR A 187 4.44 -3.81 -2.38
C THR A 187 4.77 -3.84 -3.87
N HIS A 188 6.02 -4.14 -4.25
CA HIS A 188 6.37 -4.33 -5.66
C HIS A 188 5.65 -5.53 -6.30
N ALA A 189 5.41 -6.61 -5.53
CA ALA A 189 4.60 -7.72 -6.01
C ALA A 189 3.16 -7.29 -6.29
N VAL A 190 2.53 -6.50 -5.42
CA VAL A 190 1.19 -5.92 -5.68
C VAL A 190 1.21 -5.06 -6.93
N GLN A 191 2.12 -4.10 -7.00
CA GLN A 191 2.24 -3.19 -8.14
C GLN A 191 2.42 -3.95 -9.45
N HIS A 192 3.18 -5.05 -9.45
CA HIS A 192 3.32 -5.92 -10.62
C HIS A 192 2.00 -6.62 -10.98
N LEU A 193 1.36 -7.27 -10.01
CA LEU A 193 0.15 -8.06 -10.24
C LEU A 193 -1.04 -7.19 -10.70
N THR A 194 -1.11 -5.93 -10.24
CA THR A 194 -2.19 -5.00 -10.56
C THR A 194 -1.92 -4.10 -11.76
N SER A 195 -0.65 -3.89 -12.16
CA SER A 195 -0.30 -3.09 -13.34
C SER A 195 -0.49 -3.84 -14.66
N ASP A 196 -0.49 -3.10 -15.78
CA ASP A 196 -0.25 -3.66 -17.12
C ASP A 196 1.25 -3.97 -17.27
N GLU A 197 1.59 -5.17 -17.74
CA GLU A 197 2.97 -5.65 -17.96
C GLU A 197 3.76 -4.72 -18.88
N GLU A 198 3.12 -4.06 -19.85
CA GLU A 198 3.79 -3.11 -20.75
C GLU A 198 4.24 -1.83 -20.03
N THR A 199 3.65 -1.54 -18.87
CA THR A 199 3.88 -0.32 -18.06
C THR A 199 4.55 -0.61 -16.72
N PHE A 200 4.74 -1.87 -16.38
CA PHE A 200 5.40 -2.26 -15.15
C PHE A 200 6.92 -2.06 -15.26
N GLY A 201 7.47 -1.33 -14.31
CA GLY A 201 8.86 -0.90 -14.31
C GLY A 201 9.17 0.01 -13.14
N CYS A 202 10.44 0.36 -12.97
CA CYS A 202 10.86 1.25 -11.89
C CYS A 202 10.27 2.64 -12.07
N THR A 203 9.66 3.19 -11.02
CA THR A 203 9.28 4.60 -10.93
C THR A 203 9.47 5.12 -9.50
N ILE A 204 9.69 6.42 -9.35
CA ILE A 204 9.84 7.04 -8.01
C ILE A 204 8.56 6.86 -7.18
N GLU A 205 7.38 6.95 -7.81
CA GLU A 205 6.10 6.72 -7.13
C GLU A 205 6.01 5.31 -6.56
N ARG A 206 6.39 4.30 -7.34
CA ARG A 206 6.36 2.89 -6.90
C ARG A 206 7.32 2.62 -5.75
N GLU A 207 8.53 3.18 -5.81
CA GLU A 207 9.51 3.08 -4.72
C GLU A 207 9.02 3.83 -3.47
N TYR A 208 8.38 4.99 -3.65
CA TYR A 208 7.80 5.76 -2.53
C TYR A 208 6.76 4.93 -1.78
N GLU A 209 5.84 4.28 -2.48
CA GLU A 209 4.84 3.39 -1.87
C GLU A 209 5.50 2.21 -1.14
N ALA A 210 6.53 1.60 -1.74
CA ALA A 210 7.26 0.49 -1.14
C ALA A 210 8.00 0.90 0.15
N TYR A 211 8.67 2.06 0.16
CA TYR A 211 9.30 2.59 1.38
C TYR A 211 8.29 2.99 2.46
N MET A 212 7.10 3.48 2.08
CA MET A 212 6.05 3.76 3.05
C MET A 212 5.62 2.49 3.79
N ALA A 213 5.50 1.35 3.08
CA ALA A 213 5.22 0.06 3.70
C ALA A 213 6.34 -0.37 4.67
N GLU A 214 7.62 -0.24 4.27
CA GLU A 214 8.76 -0.48 5.15
C GLU A 214 8.70 0.37 6.43
N PHE A 215 8.37 1.65 6.30
CA PHE A 215 8.31 2.57 7.43
C PHE A 215 7.14 2.29 8.36
N TYR A 216 6.00 1.83 7.85
CA TYR A 216 4.90 1.41 8.71
C TYR A 216 5.28 0.24 9.61
N VAL A 217 6.07 -0.73 9.11
CA VAL A 217 6.61 -1.80 9.96
C VAL A 217 7.44 -1.22 11.11
N LEU A 218 8.35 -0.30 10.79
CA LEU A 218 9.23 0.30 11.81
C LEU A 218 8.45 1.16 12.82
N MET A 219 7.46 1.92 12.37
CA MET A 219 6.62 2.74 13.25
C MET A 219 5.77 1.88 14.18
N GLU A 220 5.16 0.83 13.66
CA GLU A 220 4.28 -0.02 14.45
C GLU A 220 5.01 -0.88 15.46
N THR A 221 6.21 -1.35 15.09
CA THR A 221 7.07 -2.12 16.00
C THR A 221 7.82 -1.24 17.01
N GLY A 222 7.58 0.07 17.02
CA GLY A 222 8.23 1.03 17.92
C GLY A 222 9.75 1.16 17.65
N ARG A 223 10.15 0.96 16.40
CA ARG A 223 11.53 1.02 15.90
C ARG A 223 11.81 2.27 15.08
N GLU A 224 11.15 3.38 15.43
CA GLU A 224 11.43 4.68 14.83
C GLU A 224 12.87 5.14 15.09
N ASP A 225 13.59 4.54 16.04
CA ASP A 225 15.03 4.70 16.22
C ASP A 225 15.82 4.32 14.96
N ILE A 226 15.41 3.25 14.26
CA ILE A 226 16.02 2.82 13.01
C ILE A 226 15.69 3.82 11.91
N LEU A 227 14.43 4.23 11.84
CA LEU A 227 13.95 5.17 10.84
C LEU A 227 14.68 6.52 10.97
N MET A 228 14.82 7.04 12.18
CA MET A 228 15.61 8.24 12.46
C MET A 228 17.10 8.08 12.16
N LYS A 229 17.66 6.87 12.31
CA LYS A 229 19.08 6.63 12.04
C LYS A 229 19.38 6.55 10.54
N SER A 230 18.54 5.84 9.80
CA SER A 230 18.71 5.60 8.36
C SER A 230 18.16 6.76 7.52
N TRP A 231 17.19 7.51 8.07
CA TRP A 231 16.43 8.54 7.35
C TRP A 231 16.09 9.75 8.24
N SER A 232 17.07 10.28 8.96
CA SER A 232 16.87 11.36 9.97
C SER A 232 16.13 12.60 9.48
N ALA A 233 16.15 12.86 8.17
CA ALA A 233 15.53 14.03 7.54
C ALA A 233 14.16 13.75 6.93
N ILE A 234 13.58 12.54 7.06
CA ILE A 234 12.27 12.23 6.47
C ILE A 234 11.17 11.99 7.51
N TYR A 235 11.48 12.01 8.81
CA TYR A 235 10.52 11.69 9.86
C TYR A 235 10.46 12.76 10.92
N ASN A 236 9.22 13.12 11.29
CA ASN A 236 8.96 14.05 12.36
C ASN A 236 8.63 13.31 13.65
N PRO A 237 9.57 13.20 14.61
CA PRO A 237 9.32 12.49 15.87
C PRO A 237 8.32 13.21 16.78
N LYS A 238 7.96 14.47 16.49
CA LYS A 238 6.94 15.19 17.26
C LYS A 238 5.52 14.86 16.82
N THR A 239 5.34 14.57 15.52
CA THR A 239 4.01 14.31 14.94
C THR A 239 3.81 12.85 14.57
N GLY A 240 4.86 12.03 14.58
CA GLY A 240 4.82 10.64 14.13
C GLY A 240 4.56 10.50 12.62
N LYS A 241 4.85 11.54 11.82
CA LYS A 241 4.54 11.58 10.38
C LYS A 241 5.83 11.59 9.54
N ILE A 242 5.78 10.92 8.39
CA ILE A 242 6.81 10.98 7.34
C ILE A 242 6.64 12.28 6.55
N TRP A 243 7.73 13.01 6.32
CA TRP A 243 7.78 14.18 5.45
C TRP A 243 7.89 13.74 4.00
N LYS A 244 6.74 13.66 3.32
CA LYS A 244 6.63 13.24 1.92
C LYS A 244 7.66 13.89 1.01
N ASN A 245 7.82 15.22 1.06
CA ASN A 245 8.72 15.94 0.16
C ASN A 245 10.18 15.56 0.36
N GLU A 246 10.60 15.30 1.60
CA GLU A 246 11.98 14.90 1.91
C GLU A 246 12.24 13.45 1.50
N LEU A 247 11.28 12.55 1.71
CA LEU A 247 11.35 11.18 1.20
C LEU A 247 11.39 11.17 -0.33
N TRP A 248 10.47 11.86 -0.98
CA TRP A 248 10.39 11.95 -2.44
C TRP A 248 11.72 12.41 -3.06
N LYS A 249 12.32 13.46 -2.47
CA LYS A 249 13.62 13.98 -2.90
C LYS A 249 14.73 12.96 -2.69
N ALA A 250 14.76 12.28 -1.55
CA ALA A 250 15.76 11.24 -1.30
C ALA A 250 15.63 10.07 -2.29
N LEU A 251 14.42 9.74 -2.72
CA LEU A 251 14.17 8.73 -3.74
C LEU A 251 14.57 9.19 -5.14
N GLN A 252 14.34 10.45 -5.50
CA GLN A 252 14.86 11.02 -6.75
C GLN A 252 16.39 10.89 -6.84
N ASP A 253 17.09 11.13 -5.72
CA ASP A 253 18.55 11.01 -5.65
C ASP A 253 19.02 9.53 -5.67
N ALA A 254 18.24 8.60 -5.09
CA ALA A 254 18.59 7.18 -5.05
C ALA A 254 18.26 6.44 -6.36
N TYR A 255 17.23 6.88 -7.08
CA TYR A 255 16.68 6.25 -8.28
C TYR A 255 16.68 7.21 -9.47
N GLU A 256 17.77 7.97 -9.66
CA GLU A 256 17.91 9.03 -10.68
C GLU A 256 17.55 8.59 -12.12
N THR A 257 17.62 7.29 -12.41
CA THR A 257 17.30 6.73 -13.73
C THR A 257 15.83 6.34 -13.92
N CYS A 258 15.04 6.35 -12.85
CA CYS A 258 13.63 5.98 -12.87
C CYS A 258 12.75 7.22 -13.10
N PRO A 259 11.70 7.14 -13.94
CA PRO A 259 10.74 8.22 -14.09
C PRO A 259 9.95 8.46 -12.79
N GLU A 260 9.35 9.65 -12.66
CA GLU A 260 8.67 10.07 -11.42
C GLU A 260 7.26 9.49 -11.21
N TYR A 261 6.59 9.04 -12.26
CA TYR A 261 5.13 8.76 -12.31
C TYR A 261 4.70 7.35 -11.89
#